data_AF-A0A843I209-F1
#
_entry.id   AF-A0A843I209-F1
#
_cell.length_a   1.000
_cell.length_b   1.000
_cell.length_c   1.000
_cell.angle_alpha   90.00
_cell.angle_beta   90.00
_cell.angle_gamma   90.00
#
_symmetry.space_group_name_H-M   'P 1'
#
loop_
_entity.id
_entity.type
_entity.pdbx_description
1 polymer ?
#
loop_
_entity_poly.entity_id
_entity_poly.type
_entity_poly.pdbx_seq_one_letter_code
_entity_poly.pdbx_strand_id
1 'polypeptide(L)' 'MLEIFEDIYISEDLPVAYIKSVNTIVMSDIHIGYEEDMAKKGIFIPKVQLKRFLNIYKRAIETFHT' A
#
# COMPACT_ATOMS: atom_id res chain seq x y z
N MET A 1 0.79 -9.82 -13.50
CA MET A 1 1.15 -8.41 -13.79
C MET A 1 0.48 -7.97 -15.08
N LEU A 2 -0.15 -6.81 -15.06
CA LEU A 2 -0.75 -6.12 -16.20
C LEU A 2 -0.06 -4.76 -16.34
N GLU A 3 0.39 -4.43 -17.54
CA GLU A 3 0.93 -3.10 -17.85
C GLU A 3 -0.25 -2.15 -18.14
N ILE A 4 -0.30 -1.02 -17.42
CA ILE A 4 -1.38 -0.03 -17.57
C ILE A 4 -0.91 1.26 -18.23
N PHE A 5 0.40 1.50 -18.19
CA PHE A 5 1.09 2.60 -18.84
C PHE A 5 2.54 2.16 -19.05
N GLU A 6 3.27 2.83 -19.94
CA GLU A 6 4.68 2.53 -20.23
C GLU A 6 5.47 2.36 -18.93
N ASP A 7 6.02 1.16 -18.72
CA ASP A 7 6.86 0.79 -17.57
C ASP A 7 6.13 0.71 -16.21
N ILE A 8 4.81 0.91 -16.17
CA ILE A 8 3.97 0.88 -14.96
C ILE A 8 3.05 -0.35 -14.97
N TYR A 9 3.22 -1.17 -13.93
CA TYR A 9 2.52 -2.44 -13.77
C TYR A 9 1.64 -2.46 -12.52
N ILE A 10 0.51 -3.16 -12.63
CA ILE A 10 -0.33 -3.57 -11.48
C ILE A 10 -0.43 -5.10 -11.45
N SER A 11 -0.84 -5.67 -10.31
CA SER A 11 -1.03 -7.11 -10.20
C SER A 11 -2.18 -7.45 -9.26
N GLU A 12 -3.04 -8.36 -9.71
CA GLU A 12 -4.17 -8.88 -8.92
C GLU A 12 -5.06 -7.76 -8.34
N ASP A 13 -5.42 -7.88 -7.07
CA ASP A 13 -6.15 -6.92 -6.25
C ASP A 13 -5.21 -6.01 -5.43
N LEU A 14 -3.90 -6.00 -5.71
CA LEU A 14 -2.96 -5.17 -4.94
C LEU A 14 -3.14 -3.69 -5.27
N PRO A 15 -3.44 -2.83 -4.27
CA PRO A 15 -3.64 -1.40 -4.47
C PRO A 15 -2.29 -0.66 -4.55
N VAL A 16 -1.40 -1.11 -5.45
CA VAL A 16 -0.05 -0.57 -5.63
C VAL A 16 0.29 -0.53 -7.12
N ALA A 17 1.20 0.37 -7.49
CA ALA A 17 1.81 0.37 -8.82
C ALA A 17 3.29 -0.03 -8.71
N TYR A 18 3.79 -0.76 -9.69
CA TYR A 18 5.20 -1.12 -9.79
C TYR A 18 5.82 -0.46 -11.02
N ILE A 19 6.91 0.27 -10.81
CA ILE A 19 7.70 0.90 -11.86
C ILE A 19 8.92 0.01 -12.09
N LYS A 20 8.97 -0.64 -13.26
CA LYS A 20 9.94 -1.71 -13.54
C LYS A 20 11.35 -1.17 -13.79
N SER A 21 11.50 -0.04 -14.49
CA SER A 21 12.82 0.57 -14.78
C SER A 21 13.64 0.92 -13.53
N VAL A 22 12.97 1.25 -12.42
CA VAL A 22 13.59 1.64 -11.15
C VAL A 22 13.31 0.65 -10.02
N ASN A 23 12.77 -0.52 -10.33
CA ASN A 23 12.44 -1.58 -9.38
C ASN A 23 11.73 -1.06 -8.11
N THR A 24 10.67 -0.27 -8.30
CA THR A 24 10.03 0.49 -7.21
C THR A 24 8.54 0.22 -7.12
N ILE A 25 8.05 -0.03 -5.90
CA ILE A 25 6.62 -0.13 -5.60
C ILE A 25 6.13 1.24 -5.07
N VAL A 26 5.06 1.76 -5.66
CA VAL A 26 4.41 3.00 -5.29
C VAL A 26 3.07 2.69 -4.62
N MET A 27 2.86 3.26 -3.45
CA MET A 27 1.63 3.14 -2.65
C MET A 27 1.11 4.53 -2.29
N SER A 28 -0.20 4.73 -2.32
CA SER A 28 -0.85 5.98 -1.88
C SER A 28 -1.78 5.73 -0.69
N ASP A 29 -2.22 6.83 -0.05
CA ASP A 29 -3.38 6.84 0.86
C ASP A 29 -3.32 5.82 2.00
N ILE A 30 -2.12 5.56 2.54
CA ILE A 30 -1.92 4.57 3.59
C ILE A 30 -2.56 5.03 4.92
N HIS A 31 -2.62 6.35 5.16
CA HIS A 31 -3.26 6.96 6.34
C HIS A 31 -2.79 6.37 7.69
N ILE A 32 -1.51 5.99 7.79
CA ILE A 32 -0.93 5.51 9.05
C ILE A 32 -1.04 6.61 10.11
N GLY A 33 -1.58 6.26 11.27
CA GLY A 33 -1.71 7.18 12.40
C GLY A 33 -3.00 8.00 12.40
N TYR A 34 -3.87 7.85 11.39
CA TYR A 34 -5.20 8.46 11.39
C TYR A 34 -5.99 8.10 12.65
N GLU A 35 -5.93 6.83 13.07
CA GLU A 35 -6.60 6.38 14.30
C GLU A 35 -6.05 7.05 15.56
N GLU A 36 -4.77 7.39 15.57
CA GLU A 36 -4.14 8.08 16.71
C GLU A 36 -4.49 9.57 16.73
N ASP A 37 -4.59 10.21 15.56
CA ASP A 37 -5.09 11.59 15.46
C ASP A 37 -6.56 11.70 15.92
N MET A 38 -7.40 10.73 15.54
CA MET A 38 -8.79 10.67 16.01
C MET A 38 -8.87 10.42 17.52
N ALA A 39 -8.02 9.55 18.07
CA ALA A 39 -7.98 9.29 19.50
C ALA A 39 -7.64 10.56 20.30
N LYS A 40 -6.74 11.42 19.81
CA LYS A 40 -6.44 12.73 20.43
C LYS A 40 -7.64 13.67 20.49
N LYS A 41 -8.61 13.48 19.59
CA LYS A 41 -9.88 14.24 19.52
C LYS A 41 -11.01 13.56 20.31
N GLY A 42 -10.71 12.49 21.05
CA GLY A 42 -11.69 11.72 21.82
C GLY A 42 -12.50 10.72 20.98
N ILE A 43 -12.14 10.52 19.71
CA ILE A 43 -12.82 9.58 18.80
C ILE A 43 -11.99 8.30 18.71
N PHE A 44 -12.47 7.22 19.31
CA PHE A 44 -11.79 5.94 19.31
C PHE A 44 -12.28 5.07 18.16
N ILE A 45 -11.40 4.83 17.18
CA ILE A 45 -11.66 3.92 16.05
C ILE A 45 -10.70 2.73 16.07
N PRO A 46 -11.09 1.58 15.49
CA PRO A 46 -10.24 0.39 15.46
C PRO A 46 -8.90 0.63 14.73
N LYS A 47 -7.78 0.25 15.36
CA LYS A 47 -6.42 0.35 14.78
C LYS A 47 -6.21 -0.71 13.69
N VAL A 48 -6.59 -0.40 12.46
CA VAL A 48 -6.56 -1.36 11.33
C VAL A 48 -5.56 -0.99 10.24
N GLN A 49 -5.18 0.28 10.13
CA GLN A 49 -4.38 0.77 9.00
C GLN A 49 -3.00 0.13 8.95
N LEU A 50 -2.27 0.07 10.06
CA LEU A 50 -0.94 -0.55 10.12
C LEU A 50 -0.97 -2.02 9.68
N LYS A 51 -1.95 -2.79 10.17
CA LYS A 51 -2.08 -4.21 9.80
C LYS A 51 -2.39 -4.38 8.32
N ARG A 52 -3.29 -3.56 7.77
CA ARG A 52 -3.62 -3.59 6.32
C ARG A 52 -2.41 -3.21 5.47
N PHE A 53 -1.70 -2.15 5.85
CA PHE A 53 -0.46 -1.72 5.20
C PHE A 53 0.57 -2.85 5.15
N LEU A 54 0.90 -3.47 6.28
CA LEU A 54 1.89 -4.54 6.34
C LEU A 54 1.52 -5.75 5.49
N ASN A 55 0.23 -6.08 5.40
CA ASN A 55 -0.25 -7.15 4.55
C ASN A 55 -0.07 -6.82 3.06
N ILE A 56 -0.45 -5.60 2.64
CA ILE A 56 -0.29 -5.15 1.24
C ILE A 56 1.19 -5.07 0.88
N TYR A 57 2.01 -4.48 1.74
CA TYR A 57 3.45 -4.35 1.56
C TYR A 57 4.12 -5.71 1.32
N LYS A 58 3.86 -6.70 2.18
CA LYS A 58 4.43 -8.05 2.04
C LYS A 58 4.02 -8.71 0.73
N ARG A 59 2.72 -8.69 0.42
CA ARG A 59 2.22 -9.26 -0.83
C ARG A 59 2.82 -8.57 -2.06
N ALA A 60 3.02 -7.24 -2.01
CA ALA A 60 3.60 -6.49 -3.11
C ALA A 60 5.06 -6.89 -3.35
N ILE A 61 5.87 -6.99 -2.30
CA ILE A 61 7.26 -7.50 -2.37
C ILE A 61 7.31 -8.91 -2.95
N GLU A 62 6.46 -9.81 -2.47
CA GLU A 62 6.39 -11.19 -2.94
C GLU A 62 5.97 -11.26 -4.43
N THR A 63 5.06 -10.40 -4.86
CA THR A 63 4.51 -10.40 -6.22
C THR A 63 5.49 -9.80 -7.24
N PHE A 64 6.11 -8.67 -6.89
CA PHE A 64 7.03 -7.96 -7.78
C PHE A 64 8.50 -8.39 -7.63
N HIS A 65 8.79 -9.30 -6.68
CA HIS A 65 10.12 -9.84 -6.42
C HIS A 65 11.16 -8.73 -6.17
N THR A 66 10.77 -7.72 -5.36
CA THR A 66 11.51 -6.50 -5.04
C THR A 66 11.78 -6.38 -3.56
#